data_AF-A0A9P8KTL9-F1
#
_entry.id   AF-A0A9P8KTL9-F1
#
_cell.length_a   1.000
_cell.length_b   1.000
_cell.length_c   1.000
_cell.angle_alpha   90.00
_cell.angle_beta   90.00
_cell.angle_gamma   90.00
#
_symmetry.space_group_name_H-M   'P 1'
#
loop_
_entity.id
_entity.type
_entity.pdbx_description
1 polymer ?
#
loop_
_entity_poly.entity_id
_entity_poly.type
_entity_poly.pdbx_seq_one_letter_code
_entity_poly.pdbx_strand_id
1 'polypeptide(L)'
;INWKQHPHSATKGPRAIEKEIYDATVENGALVVPGSWFQADPDAVLPDMFFRVTYASLPREQTTEAIMRLGAAIRKCFGVDPTWY
;
A
#
# COMPACT_ATOMS: atom_id res chain seq x y z
N ILE A 1 -4.47 -3.95 5.41
CA ILE A 1 -3.56 -4.87 4.70
C ILE A 1 -2.92 -5.79 5.74
N ASN A 2 -2.98 -7.11 5.54
CA ASN A 2 -2.33 -8.05 6.46
C ASN A 2 -0.83 -8.20 6.09
N TRP A 3 0.00 -7.31 6.61
CA TRP A 3 1.43 -7.27 6.30
C TRP A 3 2.20 -8.53 6.73
N LYS A 4 1.65 -9.32 7.66
CA LYS A 4 2.26 -10.60 8.09
C LYS A 4 2.28 -11.65 6.98
N GLN A 5 1.41 -11.52 5.97
CA GLN A 5 1.39 -12.39 4.80
C GLN A 5 2.44 -12.01 3.73
N HIS A 6 3.18 -10.91 3.94
CA HIS A 6 4.23 -10.49 3.01
C HIS A 6 5.37 -11.52 3.00
N PRO A 7 5.96 -11.87 1.84
CA PRO A 7 7.04 -12.86 1.74
C PRO A 7 8.25 -12.58 2.64
N HIS A 8 8.47 -11.29 2.93
CA HIS A 8 9.57 -10.82 3.77
C HIS A 8 9.12 -10.39 5.18
N SER A 9 7.94 -10.80 5.67
CA SER A 9 7.42 -10.38 6.98
C SER A 9 8.28 -10.83 8.18
N ALA A 10 9.07 -11.89 8.03
CA ALA A 10 9.99 -12.36 9.05
C ALA A 10 11.29 -11.53 9.14
N THR A 11 11.69 -10.86 8.05
CA THR A 11 12.96 -10.12 7.96
C THR A 11 12.77 -8.61 7.90
N LYS A 12 11.61 -8.14 7.40
CA LYS A 12 11.23 -6.74 7.33
C LYS A 12 10.15 -6.44 8.37
N GLY A 13 10.35 -5.36 9.13
CA GLY A 13 9.31 -4.82 9.99
C GLY A 13 8.16 -4.18 9.20
N PRO A 14 7.02 -3.90 9.87
CA PRO A 14 5.82 -3.36 9.21
C PRO A 14 6.08 -2.04 8.48
N ARG A 15 6.90 -1.13 9.01
CA ARG A 15 7.24 0.14 8.36
C ARG A 15 8.00 -0.05 7.04
N ALA A 16 8.90 -1.02 6.98
CA ALA A 16 9.66 -1.31 5.77
C ALA A 16 8.75 -1.88 4.68
N ILE A 17 7.79 -2.75 5.06
CA ILE A 17 6.79 -3.30 4.13
C ILE A 17 5.81 -2.21 3.67
N GLU A 18 5.38 -1.31 4.57
CA GLU A 18 4.53 -0.18 4.19
C GLU A 18 5.22 0.72 3.17
N LYS A 19 6.51 1.01 3.38
CA LYS A 19 7.32 1.79 2.44
C LYS A 19 7.46 1.09 1.09
N GLU A 20 7.71 -0.22 1.08
CA GLU A 20 7.81 -1.02 -0.16
C GLU A 20 6.53 -0.96 -0.98
N ILE A 21 5.36 -1.08 -0.34
CA ILE A 21 4.06 -0.96 -1.01
C ILE A 21 3.85 0.48 -1.51
N TYR A 22 4.22 1.49 -0.72
CA TYR A 22 4.13 2.89 -1.11
C TYR A 22 4.97 3.19 -2.35
N ASP A 23 6.26 2.83 -2.33
CA ASP A 23 7.19 3.04 -3.44
C ASP A 23 6.68 2.33 -4.71
N ALA A 24 6.25 1.06 -4.60
CA ALA A 24 5.68 0.30 -5.72
C ALA A 24 4.38 0.92 -6.27
N THR A 25 3.56 1.54 -5.41
CA THR A 25 2.34 2.23 -5.83
C THR A 25 2.67 3.50 -6.62
N VAL A 26 3.67 4.26 -6.16
CA VAL A 26 4.18 5.46 -6.86
C VAL A 26 4.79 5.08 -8.21
N GLU A 27 5.59 4.02 -8.27
CA GLU A 27 6.14 3.47 -9.54
C GLU A 27 5.03 3.06 -10.51
N ASN A 28 3.93 2.49 -10.01
CA ASN A 28 2.75 2.17 -10.79
C ASN A 28 1.88 3.39 -11.15
N GLY A 29 2.31 4.61 -10.80
CA GLY A 29 1.65 5.86 -11.18
C GLY A 29 0.40 6.18 -10.36
N ALA A 30 0.30 5.69 -9.13
CA ALA A 30 -0.76 6.08 -8.18
C ALA A 30 -0.15 6.66 -6.91
N LEU A 31 -0.90 7.52 -6.23
CA LEU A 31 -0.48 8.11 -4.95
C LEU A 31 -1.49 7.75 -3.86
N VAL A 32 -0.95 7.27 -2.74
CA VAL A 32 -1.69 6.96 -1.52
C VAL A 32 -0.93 7.51 -0.32
N VAL A 33 -1.60 7.67 0.82
CA VAL A 33 -0.95 8.14 2.05
C VAL A 33 -0.77 6.96 3.01
N PRO A 34 0.46 6.60 3.42
CA PRO A 34 0.71 5.58 4.44
C PRO A 34 -0.03 5.88 5.74
N GLY A 35 -0.62 4.84 6.35
CA GLY A 35 -1.38 4.95 7.59
C GLY A 35 -0.49 5.34 8.77
N SER A 36 0.78 4.90 8.77
CA SER A 36 1.75 5.27 9.80
C SER A 36 1.99 6.78 9.93
N TRP A 37 1.75 7.57 8.87
CA TRP A 37 1.89 9.02 8.91
C TRP A 37 0.82 9.72 9.76
N PHE A 38 -0.23 8.98 10.15
CA PHE A 38 -1.26 9.45 11.06
C PHE A 38 -1.02 9.03 12.52
N GLN A 39 0.07 8.32 12.82
CA GLN A 39 0.42 8.04 14.21
C GLN A 39 0.94 9.30 14.89
N ALA A 40 0.40 9.62 16.07
CA ALA A 40 0.87 10.74 16.87
C ALA A 40 2.31 10.52 17.39
N ASP A 41 2.65 9.27 17.68
CA ASP A 41 4.00 8.84 18.06
C ASP A 41 4.62 8.03 16.90
N PRO A 42 5.67 8.55 16.22
CA PRO A 42 6.35 7.86 15.13
C PRO A 42 7.08 6.58 15.54
N ASP A 43 7.37 6.39 16.83
CA ASP A 43 8.09 5.23 17.34
C ASP A 43 7.14 4.15 17.87
N ALA A 44 5.85 4.46 18.00
CA ALA A 44 4.83 3.51 18.41
C ALA A 44 4.79 2.30 17.46
N VAL A 45 4.52 1.13 18.03
CA VAL A 45 4.35 -0.12 17.26
C VAL A 45 3.24 0.08 16.23
N LEU A 46 3.45 -0.43 15.01
CA LEU A 46 2.45 -0.45 13.95
C LEU A 46 1.76 -1.83 13.94
N PRO A 47 0.67 -2.05 14.71
CA PRO A 47 0.03 -3.36 14.80
C PRO A 47 -0.60 -3.78 13.46
N ASP A 48 -1.25 -2.82 12.81
CA ASP A 48 -2.00 -2.98 11.57
C ASP A 48 -1.51 -1.99 10.51
N MET A 49 -1.75 -2.32 9.24
CA MET A 49 -1.30 -1.51 8.10
C MET A 49 -2.47 -1.05 7.24
N PHE A 50 -2.56 0.25 7.02
CA PHE A 50 -3.61 0.90 6.24
C PHE A 50 -3.01 1.94 5.29
N PHE A 51 -3.74 2.25 4.22
CA PHE A 51 -3.42 3.36 3.32
C PHE A 51 -4.67 4.22 3.15
N ARG A 52 -4.51 5.54 3.26
CA ARG A 52 -5.59 6.49 2.99
C ARG A 52 -5.57 6.85 1.50
N VAL A 53 -6.72 6.72 0.87
CA VAL A 53 -6.99 7.18 -0.51
C VAL A 53 -8.01 8.31 -0.46
N THR A 54 -7.88 9.31 -1.32
CA THR A 54 -8.89 10.37 -1.50
C THR A 54 -9.43 10.34 -2.92
N TYR A 55 -10.74 10.46 -3.05
CA TYR A 55 -11.45 10.59 -4.33
C TYR A 55 -11.93 12.03 -4.58
N ALA A 56 -11.75 12.94 -3.61
CA ALA A 56 -12.31 14.28 -3.68
C ALA A 56 -11.66 15.18 -4.75
N SER A 57 -10.41 14.88 -5.13
CA SER A 57 -9.60 15.71 -6.03
C SER A 57 -9.50 15.18 -7.46
N LEU A 58 -10.17 14.07 -7.80
CA LEU A 58 -9.99 13.37 -9.07
C LEU A 58 -11.32 13.08 -9.77
N PRO A 59 -11.38 13.17 -11.11
CA PRO A 59 -12.44 12.55 -11.90
C PRO A 59 -12.58 11.05 -11.58
N ARG A 60 -13.79 10.51 -11.76
CA ARG A 60 -14.13 9.12 -11.41
C ARG A 60 -13.23 8.11 -12.10
N GLU A 61 -12.94 8.34 -13.38
CA GLU A 61 -12.15 7.44 -14.23
C GLU A 61 -10.71 7.33 -13.71
N GLN A 62 -10.11 8.46 -13.32
CA GLN A 62 -8.77 8.52 -12.73
C GLN A 62 -8.73 7.85 -11.35
N THR A 63 -9.83 7.94 -10.59
CA THR A 63 -9.94 7.26 -9.28
C THR A 63 -9.93 5.74 -9.46
N THR A 64 -10.72 5.20 -10.41
CA THR A 64 -10.75 3.75 -10.67
C THR A 64 -9.37 3.24 -11.09
N GLU A 65 -8.69 3.95 -11.99
CA GLU A 65 -7.36 3.58 -12.45
C GLU A 65 -6.32 3.62 -11.31
N ALA A 66 -6.36 4.63 -10.45
CA ALA A 66 -5.48 4.71 -9.29
C ALA A 66 -5.67 3.53 -8.31
N ILE A 67 -6.91 3.10 -8.08
CA ILE A 67 -7.21 1.92 -7.25
C ILE A 67 -6.70 0.63 -7.91
N MET A 68 -6.85 0.48 -9.23
CA MET A 68 -6.30 -0.67 -9.95
C MET A 68 -4.77 -0.73 -9.84
N ARG A 69 -4.09 0.41 -10.00
CA ARG A 69 -2.63 0.55 -9.86
C ARG A 69 -2.13 0.22 -8.45
N LEU A 70 -2.84 0.68 -7.42
CA LEU A 70 -2.58 0.29 -6.01
C LEU A 70 -2.74 -1.22 -5.82
N GLY A 71 -3.82 -1.81 -6.33
CA GLY A 71 -4.06 -3.25 -6.23
C GLY A 71 -2.99 -4.08 -6.94
N ALA A 72 -2.50 -3.61 -8.09
CA ALA A 72 -1.40 -4.25 -8.81
C ALA A 72 -0.07 -4.16 -8.01
N ALA A 73 0.22 -3.00 -7.41
CA ALA A 73 1.39 -2.82 -6.55
C ALA A 73 1.38 -3.76 -5.34
N ILE A 74 0.25 -3.85 -4.63
CA ILE A 74 0.10 -4.75 -3.48
C ILE A 74 0.32 -6.20 -3.91
N ARG A 75 -0.33 -6.67 -4.99
CA ARG A 75 -0.16 -8.05 -5.47
C ARG A 75 1.30 -8.36 -5.82
N LYS A 76 1.98 -7.42 -6.51
CA LYS A 76 3.41 -7.53 -6.83
C LYS A 76 4.27 -7.67 -5.57
N CYS A 77 4.08 -6.81 -4.56
CA CYS A 77 4.83 -6.90 -3.30
C CYS A 77 4.59 -8.23 -2.57
N PHE A 78 3.37 -8.76 -2.62
CA PHE A 78 3.00 -10.01 -1.95
C PHE A 78 3.30 -11.27 -2.79
N GLY A 79 3.82 -11.13 -4.01
CA GLY A 79 4.09 -12.25 -4.91
C GLY A 79 2.83 -13.00 -5.34
N VAL A 80 1.67 -12.33 -5.34
CA VAL A 80 0.41 -12.89 -5.82
C VAL A 80 0.27 -12.56 -7.30
N ASP A 81 0.16 -13.60 -8.14
CA ASP A 81 0.04 -13.46 -9.59
C ASP A 81 -1.20 -12.60 -9.95
N PRO A 82 -1.12 -11.64 -10.91
CA PRO A 82 -2.28 -10.88 -11.36
C PRO A 82 -3.04 -11.70 -12.40
N THR A 83 -3.52 -12.88 -12.05
CA THR A 83 -4.49 -13.61 -12.88
C THR A 83 -5.85 -12.96 -12.71
N TRP A 84 -6.11 -11.95 -13.54
CA TRP A 84 -7.46 -11.46 -13.78
C TRP A 84 -8.14 -12.42 -14.76
N TYR A 85 -8.96 -13.33 -14.23
CA TYR A 85 -10.03 -14.01 -14.96
C TYR A 85 -11.38 -13.55 -14.43
#